data_AF-A0A8J2ATM0-F1
#
_entry.id   AF-A0A8J2ATM0-F1
#
_cell.length_a   1.000
_cell.length_b   1.000
_cell.length_c   1.000
_cell.angle_alpha   90.00
_cell.angle_beta   90.00
_cell.angle_gamma   90.00
#
_symmetry.space_group_name_H-M   'P 1'
#
loop_
_entity.id
_entity.type
_entity.pdbx_description
1 polymer ?
#
loop_
_entity_poly.entity_id
_entity_poly.type
_entity_poly.pdbx_seq_one_letter_code
_entity_poly.pdbx_strand_id
1 'polypeptide(L)'
;MVVCFSFLVQLDLSMINHIRVPPRILESSTYFMSSSVTMQPTILVTGASGRIGKEILVQLLEHYTKVSSAATIVGVVRNEQRAQEVKSYLQQRVPAMFSSGGENKSTKSGKQVQFEIDFCDVSLQSDVLTLAKKWQDRPLHVLINNAAVTPEEQKFTKENIDLQFATNVLGYHWMIKAFEPNLLLGSSTASGSSSGEAVESRIVNVASFYAGELDVSDPEFRKREYDVDSSYRASKQANRMQSRGFADLFANEGKKIICNAVHPGIATSKVSLGLGFDLDRSQAAAEDCARGPVRLAVDSGEKRSGKYFEGDSKKPSRCKWQEDSQKVGELLDLCESYCSGFSTTVSSRRPGGALANVAATSARGSSVSTPTRGEVVGKVNKAANVCGKDEAAGRRARSRSR
;
A
#
# COMPACT_ATOMS: atom_id res chain seq x y z
N MET A 1 34.85 -47.72 67.04
CA MET A 1 33.54 -48.03 66.42
C MET A 1 33.74 -48.07 64.91
N VAL A 2 34.11 -49.24 64.39
CA VAL A 2 33.36 -50.08 63.43
C VAL A 2 33.51 -49.58 61.96
N VAL A 3 34.64 -49.93 61.32
CA VAL A 3 34.85 -50.89 60.17
C VAL A 3 34.84 -50.18 58.79
N CYS A 4 36.00 -49.79 58.20
CA CYS A 4 36.87 -50.47 57.19
C CYS A 4 36.10 -51.10 55.98
N PHE A 5 36.43 -50.87 54.71
CA PHE A 5 37.62 -51.39 54.00
C PHE A 5 37.73 -50.82 52.57
N SER A 6 38.96 -50.55 52.11
CA SER A 6 39.36 -50.51 50.70
C SER A 6 39.52 -51.95 50.16
N PHE A 7 39.23 -52.25 48.89
CA PHE A 7 40.00 -53.26 48.12
C PHE A 7 39.66 -53.24 46.62
N LEU A 8 40.71 -53.26 45.80
CA LEU A 8 40.74 -53.64 44.39
C LEU A 8 40.33 -55.10 44.21
N VAL A 9 39.51 -55.43 43.20
CA VAL A 9 39.46 -56.77 42.59
C VAL A 9 39.27 -56.65 41.07
N GLN A 10 40.05 -57.48 40.40
CA GLN A 10 40.23 -57.69 38.96
C GLN A 10 39.23 -58.77 38.44
N LEU A 11 39.13 -58.91 37.12
CA LEU A 11 38.39 -59.95 36.34
C LEU A 11 36.94 -59.58 36.02
N ASP A 12 36.34 -59.88 34.88
CA ASP A 12 36.61 -60.96 33.92
C ASP A 12 36.04 -60.58 32.52
N LEU A 13 36.80 -60.90 31.47
CA LEU A 13 36.48 -60.74 30.05
C LEU A 13 35.71 -61.96 29.57
N SER A 14 34.41 -62.06 29.87
CA SER A 14 33.59 -63.16 29.34
C SER A 14 32.08 -62.90 29.38
N MET A 15 31.60 -61.77 28.85
CA MET A 15 30.23 -61.66 28.34
C MET A 15 30.17 -60.80 27.08
N ILE A 16 30.83 -61.28 26.03
CA ILE A 16 30.55 -60.93 24.64
C ILE A 16 29.76 -62.11 24.06
N ASN A 17 28.43 -62.02 24.06
CA ASN A 17 27.59 -62.56 22.98
C ASN A 17 26.12 -62.20 23.19
N HIS A 18 25.49 -61.79 22.09
CA HIS A 18 24.06 -61.52 21.89
C HIS A 18 23.52 -60.13 22.22
N ILE A 19 23.98 -59.10 21.48
CA ILE A 19 23.05 -58.15 20.85
C ILE A 19 23.53 -57.90 19.42
N ARG A 20 22.83 -58.51 18.45
CA ARG A 20 22.94 -58.17 17.02
C ARG A 20 22.38 -56.77 16.83
N VAL A 21 23.25 -55.81 16.50
CA VAL A 21 22.84 -54.49 16.02
C VAL A 21 22.34 -54.68 14.58
N PRO A 22 21.05 -54.44 14.25
CA PRO A 22 20.64 -54.43 12.86
C PRO A 22 21.24 -53.20 12.16
N PRO A 23 21.68 -53.29 10.90
CA PRO A 23 22.10 -52.13 10.15
C PRO A 23 20.87 -51.24 9.96
N ARG A 24 20.82 -50.08 10.62
CA ARG A 24 19.84 -49.04 10.29
C ARG A 24 20.16 -48.54 8.90
N ILE A 25 19.31 -48.97 7.99
CA ILE A 25 19.15 -48.49 6.63
C ILE A 25 19.17 -46.96 6.66
N LEU A 26 20.15 -46.36 5.97
CA LEU A 26 20.08 -44.97 5.54
C LEU A 26 18.99 -44.88 4.47
N GLU A 27 17.73 -44.83 4.92
CA GLU A 27 16.63 -44.43 4.07
C GLU A 27 16.74 -42.92 3.89
N SER A 28 17.29 -42.55 2.74
CA SER A 28 17.04 -41.26 2.12
C SER A 28 15.53 -41.03 2.11
N SER A 29 15.01 -40.26 3.06
CA SER A 29 13.69 -39.66 2.92
C SER A 29 13.81 -38.58 1.86
N THR A 30 13.82 -39.02 0.60
CA THR A 30 13.36 -38.22 -0.51
C THR A 30 11.88 -37.95 -0.24
N TYR A 31 11.62 -36.90 0.52
CA TYR A 31 10.32 -36.26 0.48
C TYR A 31 10.12 -35.84 -0.98
N PHE A 32 9.40 -36.68 -1.72
CA PHE A 32 8.77 -36.29 -2.96
C PHE A 32 7.87 -35.09 -2.60
N MET A 33 8.39 -33.87 -2.75
CA MET A 33 7.57 -32.66 -2.84
C MET A 33 6.84 -32.71 -4.18
N SER A 34 5.94 -33.69 -4.29
CA SER A 34 5.01 -33.87 -5.38
C SER A 34 3.79 -33.00 -5.12
N SER A 35 3.97 -31.70 -5.36
CA SER A 35 2.97 -30.77 -5.88
C SER A 35 3.71 -29.45 -6.03
N SER A 36 3.84 -28.98 -7.26
CA SER A 36 4.12 -27.57 -7.49
C SER A 36 3.02 -26.79 -6.79
N VAL A 37 3.31 -26.25 -5.60
CA VAL A 37 2.40 -25.32 -4.92
C VAL A 37 2.32 -24.12 -5.84
N THR A 38 1.29 -24.09 -6.66
CA THR A 38 1.05 -22.98 -7.55
C THR A 38 0.66 -21.82 -6.68
N MET A 39 1.54 -20.82 -6.63
CA MET A 39 1.35 -19.59 -5.88
C MET A 39 -0.06 -19.03 -6.07
N GLN A 40 -0.74 -18.79 -4.95
CA GLN A 40 -2.05 -18.14 -4.91
C GLN A 40 -1.86 -16.71 -4.39
N PRO A 41 -1.60 -15.72 -5.27
CA PRO A 41 -1.45 -14.35 -4.83
C PRO A 41 -2.71 -13.88 -4.10
N THR A 42 -2.49 -13.19 -3.00
CA THR A 42 -3.53 -12.49 -2.24
C THR A 42 -3.37 -10.99 -2.47
N ILE A 43 -4.46 -10.34 -2.88
CA ILE A 43 -4.50 -8.93 -3.26
C ILE A 43 -5.53 -8.22 -2.38
N LEU A 44 -5.12 -7.16 -1.68
CA LEU A 44 -5.98 -6.36 -0.80
C LEU A 44 -6.21 -4.98 -1.41
N VAL A 45 -7.46 -4.56 -1.58
CA VAL A 45 -7.82 -3.28 -2.21
C VAL A 45 -8.62 -2.40 -1.25
N THR A 46 -8.07 -1.26 -0.85
CA THR A 46 -8.80 -0.29 -0.01
C THR A 46 -9.73 0.60 -0.83
N GLY A 47 -10.83 1.05 -0.22
CA GLY A 47 -11.81 1.87 -0.93
C GLY A 47 -12.54 1.11 -2.04
N ALA A 48 -12.73 -0.20 -1.84
CA ALA A 48 -13.30 -1.13 -2.83
C ALA A 48 -14.74 -0.76 -3.28
N SER A 49 -15.50 -0.04 -2.45
CA SER A 49 -16.84 0.45 -2.80
C SER A 49 -16.85 1.75 -3.62
N GLY A 50 -15.69 2.39 -3.79
CA GLY A 50 -15.53 3.53 -4.69
C GLY A 50 -15.67 3.12 -6.16
N ARG A 51 -16.01 4.06 -7.03
CA ARG A 51 -16.20 3.78 -8.46
C ARG A 51 -14.98 3.11 -9.11
N ILE A 52 -13.80 3.69 -8.91
CA ILE A 52 -12.53 3.13 -9.41
C ILE A 52 -12.18 1.83 -8.67
N GLY A 53 -12.39 1.78 -7.35
CA GLY A 53 -12.14 0.58 -6.54
C GLY A 53 -12.91 -0.64 -7.03
N LYS A 54 -14.18 -0.48 -7.40
CA LYS A 54 -15.00 -1.54 -7.98
C LYS A 54 -14.45 -2.03 -9.32
N GLU A 55 -13.97 -1.14 -10.18
CA GLU A 55 -13.34 -1.52 -11.45
C GLU A 55 -11.99 -2.23 -11.26
N ILE A 56 -11.21 -1.82 -10.25
CA ILE A 56 -9.98 -2.53 -9.88
C ILE A 56 -10.31 -3.99 -9.51
N LEU A 57 -11.36 -4.21 -8.70
CA LEU A 57 -11.81 -5.55 -8.35
C LEU A 57 -12.25 -6.35 -9.58
N VAL A 58 -13.09 -5.78 -10.45
CA VAL A 58 -13.53 -6.42 -11.70
C VAL A 58 -12.33 -6.87 -12.54
N GLN A 59 -11.39 -5.97 -12.80
CA GLN A 59 -10.25 -6.28 -13.67
C GLN A 59 -9.28 -7.28 -13.06
N LEU A 60 -9.07 -7.27 -11.73
CA LEU A 60 -8.28 -8.31 -11.06
C LEU A 60 -8.96 -9.68 -11.19
N LEU A 61 -10.26 -9.75 -10.94
CA LEU A 61 -11.06 -10.97 -11.03
C LEU A 61 -11.02 -11.56 -12.46
N GLU A 62 -11.21 -10.71 -13.47
CA GLU A 62 -11.10 -11.09 -14.88
C GLU A 62 -9.68 -11.51 -15.26
N HIS A 63 -8.66 -10.77 -14.81
CA HIS A 63 -7.26 -11.09 -15.08
C HIS A 63 -6.91 -12.50 -14.60
N TYR A 64 -7.13 -12.79 -13.32
CA TYR A 64 -6.77 -14.09 -12.73
C TYR A 64 -7.62 -15.23 -13.29
N THR A 65 -8.89 -14.97 -13.63
CA THR A 65 -9.73 -15.93 -14.35
C THR A 65 -9.18 -16.23 -15.74
N LYS A 66 -8.76 -15.20 -16.49
CA LYS A 66 -8.24 -15.32 -17.86
C LYS A 66 -6.91 -16.06 -17.91
N VAL A 67 -5.99 -15.76 -16.99
CA VAL A 67 -4.67 -16.44 -16.93
C VAL A 67 -4.73 -17.80 -16.23
N SER A 68 -5.93 -18.24 -15.81
CA SER A 68 -6.16 -19.52 -15.12
C SER A 68 -5.21 -19.74 -13.93
N SER A 69 -4.98 -18.67 -13.16
CA SER A 69 -4.20 -18.71 -11.92
C SER A 69 -5.14 -18.56 -10.73
N ALA A 70 -4.93 -19.37 -9.70
CA ALA A 70 -5.60 -19.16 -8.43
C ALA A 70 -5.16 -17.81 -7.84
N ALA A 71 -6.08 -17.11 -7.18
CA ALA A 71 -5.82 -15.86 -6.50
C ALA A 71 -6.95 -15.58 -5.50
N THR A 72 -6.63 -14.85 -4.44
CA THR A 72 -7.62 -14.33 -3.50
C THR A 72 -7.63 -12.82 -3.58
N ILE A 73 -8.77 -12.25 -3.96
CA ILE A 73 -8.94 -10.80 -4.11
C ILE A 73 -9.86 -10.33 -3.00
N VAL A 74 -9.35 -9.43 -2.15
CA VAL A 74 -10.06 -8.94 -0.97
C VAL A 74 -10.37 -7.46 -1.13
N GLY A 75 -11.66 -7.11 -1.12
CA GLY A 75 -12.12 -5.73 -1.11
C GLY A 75 -12.34 -5.22 0.31
N VAL A 76 -11.67 -4.13 0.69
CA VAL A 76 -11.88 -3.47 1.99
C VAL A 76 -12.94 -2.37 1.87
N VAL A 77 -13.99 -2.49 2.68
CA VAL A 77 -15.10 -1.53 2.76
C VAL A 77 -15.34 -1.13 4.22
N ARG A 78 -16.16 -0.11 4.46
CA ARG A 78 -16.37 0.42 5.82
C ARG A 78 -17.51 -0.25 6.59
N ASN A 79 -18.47 -0.85 5.88
CA ASN A 79 -19.66 -1.45 6.49
C ASN A 79 -20.39 -2.40 5.53
N GLU A 80 -21.36 -3.14 6.08
CA GLU A 80 -22.13 -4.17 5.37
C GLU A 80 -22.89 -3.61 4.16
N GLN A 81 -23.46 -2.41 4.26
CA GLN A 81 -24.15 -1.77 3.13
C GLN A 81 -23.21 -1.61 1.93
N ARG A 82 -21.99 -1.13 2.17
CA ARG A 82 -20.96 -1.00 1.12
C ARG A 82 -20.48 -2.36 0.61
N ALA A 83 -20.43 -3.38 1.46
CA ALA A 83 -20.13 -4.74 1.03
C ALA A 83 -21.18 -5.23 0.04
N GLN A 84 -22.47 -5.06 0.36
CA GLN A 84 -23.57 -5.45 -0.52
C GLN A 84 -23.55 -4.69 -1.85
N GLU A 85 -23.28 -3.38 -1.82
CA GLU A 85 -23.12 -2.57 -3.05
C GLU A 85 -22.00 -3.13 -3.96
N VAL A 86 -20.87 -3.54 -3.38
CA VAL A 86 -19.76 -4.15 -4.12
C VAL A 86 -20.17 -5.50 -4.68
N LYS A 87 -20.77 -6.38 -3.87
CA LYS A 87 -21.20 -7.73 -4.30
C LYS A 87 -22.21 -7.64 -5.45
N SER A 88 -23.24 -6.81 -5.33
CA SER A 88 -24.22 -6.60 -6.41
C SER A 88 -23.58 -6.06 -7.68
N TYR A 89 -22.61 -5.16 -7.55
CA TYR A 89 -21.88 -4.63 -8.70
C TYR A 89 -21.05 -5.70 -9.43
N LEU A 90 -20.31 -6.51 -8.67
CA LEU A 90 -19.49 -7.59 -9.23
C LEU A 90 -20.35 -8.68 -9.87
N GLN A 91 -21.50 -9.03 -9.27
CA GLN A 91 -22.47 -9.96 -9.87
C GLN A 91 -22.97 -9.48 -11.23
N GLN A 92 -23.14 -8.18 -11.43
CA GLN A 92 -23.56 -7.61 -12.72
C GLN A 92 -22.42 -7.58 -13.74
N ARG A 93 -21.19 -7.28 -13.31
CA ARG A 93 -20.05 -7.06 -14.21
C ARG A 93 -19.28 -8.32 -14.57
N VAL A 94 -19.15 -9.25 -13.64
CA VAL A 94 -18.50 -10.54 -13.85
C VAL A 94 -19.44 -11.68 -13.43
N PRO A 95 -20.67 -11.77 -14.00
CA PRO A 95 -21.70 -12.71 -13.57
C PRO A 95 -21.21 -14.16 -13.60
N ALA A 96 -20.36 -14.48 -14.59
CA ALA A 96 -19.77 -15.78 -14.73
C ALA A 96 -18.97 -16.24 -13.49
N MET A 97 -18.53 -15.35 -12.61
CA MET A 97 -17.90 -15.67 -11.32
C MET A 97 -18.88 -15.99 -10.20
N PHE A 98 -20.13 -15.54 -10.30
CA PHE A 98 -21.12 -15.61 -9.24
C PHE A 98 -22.31 -16.54 -9.56
N SER A 99 -22.45 -17.02 -10.80
CA SER A 99 -23.56 -17.90 -11.24
C SER A 99 -23.54 -19.34 -10.70
N SER A 100 -22.59 -19.70 -9.83
CA SER A 100 -22.46 -21.05 -9.26
C SER A 100 -22.39 -21.03 -7.73
N GLY A 101 -23.36 -20.41 -7.06
CA GLY A 101 -23.68 -20.65 -5.65
C GLY A 101 -22.63 -20.38 -4.57
N GLY A 102 -21.46 -19.80 -4.91
CA GLY A 102 -20.43 -19.42 -3.95
C GLY A 102 -19.44 -18.44 -4.58
N GLU A 103 -18.78 -17.63 -3.76
CA GLU A 103 -17.83 -16.54 -4.12
C GLU A 103 -16.53 -17.02 -4.80
N ASN A 104 -16.59 -18.15 -5.52
CA ASN A 104 -15.52 -19.14 -5.63
C ASN A 104 -15.63 -19.90 -6.97
N LYS A 105 -15.02 -19.37 -8.04
CA LYS A 105 -15.05 -20.01 -9.38
C LYS A 105 -13.79 -20.82 -9.66
N SER A 106 -13.97 -22.09 -10.02
CA SER A 106 -12.90 -22.94 -10.55
C SER A 106 -12.59 -22.60 -12.01
N THR A 107 -11.33 -22.33 -12.35
CA THR A 107 -10.89 -22.09 -13.73
C THR A 107 -10.81 -23.42 -14.50
N LYS A 108 -10.68 -23.38 -15.84
CA LYS A 108 -10.61 -24.58 -16.70
C LYS A 108 -9.49 -25.57 -16.32
N SER A 109 -8.50 -25.13 -15.52
CA SER A 109 -7.40 -25.92 -14.99
C SER A 109 -7.60 -26.39 -13.53
N GLY A 110 -8.78 -26.18 -12.94
CA GLY A 110 -9.08 -26.56 -11.55
C GLY A 110 -8.59 -25.55 -10.48
N LYS A 111 -7.94 -24.46 -10.89
CA LYS A 111 -7.44 -23.41 -9.96
C LYS A 111 -8.53 -22.39 -9.67
N GLN A 112 -8.77 -22.07 -8.40
CA GLN A 112 -9.89 -21.23 -7.98
C GLN A 112 -9.50 -19.76 -7.79
N VAL A 113 -10.29 -18.84 -8.35
CA VAL A 113 -10.23 -17.41 -8.00
C VAL A 113 -11.29 -17.15 -6.94
N GLN A 114 -10.88 -16.57 -5.82
CA GLN A 114 -11.71 -16.29 -4.65
C GLN A 114 -11.89 -14.79 -4.48
N PHE A 115 -13.09 -14.38 -4.08
CA PHE A 115 -13.38 -13.01 -3.70
C PHE A 115 -13.83 -12.94 -2.24
N GLU A 116 -13.21 -12.05 -1.47
CA GLU A 116 -13.56 -11.81 -0.07
C GLU A 116 -13.83 -10.32 0.18
N ILE A 117 -14.54 -10.03 1.26
CA ILE A 117 -14.72 -8.68 1.78
C ILE A 117 -14.16 -8.61 3.19
N ASP A 118 -13.45 -7.52 3.47
CA ASP A 118 -13.06 -7.13 4.81
C ASP A 118 -13.59 -5.75 5.18
N PHE A 119 -13.70 -5.52 6.49
CA PHE A 119 -14.20 -4.28 7.06
C PHE A 119 -13.07 -3.50 7.72
N CYS A 120 -12.88 -2.25 7.28
CA CYS A 120 -11.99 -1.30 7.91
C CYS A 120 -12.30 0.12 7.43
N ASP A 121 -12.46 1.04 8.38
CA ASP A 121 -12.32 2.46 8.18
C ASP A 121 -10.84 2.85 8.27
N VAL A 122 -10.21 2.99 7.10
CA VAL A 122 -8.78 3.35 6.99
C VAL A 122 -8.46 4.76 7.51
N SER A 123 -9.47 5.58 7.84
CA SER A 123 -9.26 6.86 8.52
C SER A 123 -8.98 6.71 10.02
N LEU A 124 -9.06 5.49 10.56
CA LEU A 124 -8.90 5.20 11.98
C LEU A 124 -7.75 4.20 12.18
N GLN A 125 -6.71 4.62 12.89
CA GLN A 125 -5.54 3.78 13.15
C GLN A 125 -5.95 2.48 13.87
N SER A 126 -6.84 2.59 14.86
CA SER A 126 -7.34 1.45 15.62
C SER A 126 -7.97 0.36 14.74
N ASP A 127 -8.65 0.77 13.67
CA ASP A 127 -9.39 -0.15 12.81
C ASP A 127 -8.45 -0.84 11.81
N VAL A 128 -7.45 -0.12 11.31
CA VAL A 128 -6.34 -0.69 10.52
C VAL A 128 -5.59 -1.75 11.32
N LEU A 129 -5.24 -1.48 12.58
CA LEU A 129 -4.57 -2.45 13.45
C LEU A 129 -5.44 -3.68 13.74
N THR A 130 -6.75 -3.49 13.92
CA THR A 130 -7.71 -4.58 14.12
C THR A 130 -7.78 -5.48 12.88
N LEU A 131 -7.85 -4.88 11.69
CA LEU A 131 -7.83 -5.63 10.44
C LEU A 131 -6.50 -6.38 10.26
N ALA A 132 -5.35 -5.73 10.49
CA ALA A 132 -4.05 -6.37 10.37
C ALA A 132 -3.90 -7.56 11.33
N LYS A 133 -4.42 -7.46 12.55
CA LYS A 133 -4.46 -8.58 13.50
C LYS A 133 -5.30 -9.76 13.00
N LYS A 134 -6.44 -9.51 12.33
CA LYS A 134 -7.24 -10.57 11.67
C LYS A 134 -6.45 -11.26 10.56
N TRP A 135 -5.52 -10.54 9.93
CA TRP A 135 -4.67 -11.03 8.85
C TRP A 135 -3.37 -11.70 9.33
N GLN A 136 -3.16 -11.88 10.63
CA GLN A 136 -1.94 -12.47 11.15
C GLN A 136 -1.61 -13.80 10.44
N ASP A 137 -0.34 -13.97 10.04
CA ASP A 137 0.19 -15.14 9.32
C ASP A 137 -0.40 -15.41 7.92
N ARG A 138 -1.19 -14.47 7.37
CA ARG A 138 -1.72 -14.55 6.00
C ARG A 138 -0.77 -13.85 5.00
N PRO A 139 -0.24 -14.53 3.97
CA PRO A 139 0.61 -13.86 2.98
C PRO A 139 -0.19 -12.81 2.20
N LEU A 140 0.34 -11.59 2.09
CA LEU A 140 -0.17 -10.54 1.21
C LEU A 140 0.85 -10.31 0.08
N HIS A 141 0.40 -10.33 -1.17
CA HIS A 141 1.29 -10.18 -2.32
C HIS A 141 1.13 -8.79 -2.94
N VAL A 142 -0.07 -8.23 -2.87
CA VAL A 142 -0.36 -6.89 -3.39
C VAL A 142 -1.26 -6.13 -2.44
N LEU A 143 -0.84 -4.92 -2.04
CA LEU A 143 -1.67 -3.92 -1.38
C LEU A 143 -1.97 -2.78 -2.36
N ILE A 144 -3.24 -2.56 -2.69
CA ILE A 144 -3.69 -1.40 -3.47
C ILE A 144 -4.35 -0.41 -2.52
N ASN A 145 -3.62 0.66 -2.19
CA ASN A 145 -4.16 1.77 -1.43
C ASN A 145 -4.90 2.70 -2.39
N ASN A 146 -6.23 2.62 -2.38
CA ASN A 146 -7.12 3.36 -3.28
C ASN A 146 -8.16 4.21 -2.55
N ALA A 147 -8.43 3.94 -1.27
CA ALA A 147 -9.37 4.73 -0.48
C ALA A 147 -9.04 6.23 -0.52
N ALA A 148 -10.05 7.07 -0.72
CA ALA A 148 -9.90 8.52 -0.67
C ALA A 148 -11.24 9.21 -0.41
N VAL A 149 -11.17 10.40 0.19
CA VAL A 149 -12.27 11.34 0.40
C VAL A 149 -11.84 12.78 0.10
N THR A 150 -12.83 13.65 -0.12
CA THR A 150 -12.72 15.10 -0.35
C THR A 150 -13.94 15.76 0.31
N PRO A 151 -13.93 15.94 1.63
CA PRO A 151 -15.07 16.55 2.30
C PRO A 151 -15.17 18.03 1.92
N GLU A 152 -16.38 18.52 1.65
CA GLU A 152 -16.65 19.92 1.27
C GLU A 152 -16.30 20.91 2.40
N GLU A 153 -16.36 20.43 3.64
CA GLU A 153 -15.98 21.15 4.85
C GLU A 153 -14.94 20.34 5.62
N GLN A 154 -14.07 21.01 6.37
CA GLN A 154 -13.09 20.35 7.24
C GLN A 154 -13.82 19.50 8.28
N LYS A 155 -13.44 18.23 8.38
CA LYS A 155 -14.03 17.26 9.32
C LYS A 155 -12.91 16.53 10.02
N PHE A 156 -13.14 16.10 11.24
CA PHE A 156 -12.15 15.37 12.03
C PHE A 156 -12.64 13.95 12.32
N THR A 157 -11.71 13.00 12.36
CA THR A 157 -11.97 11.62 12.79
C THR A 157 -12.23 11.57 14.30
N LYS A 158 -12.63 10.39 14.80
CA LYS A 158 -12.78 10.16 16.26
C LYS A 158 -11.44 10.32 17.02
N GLU A 159 -10.32 10.19 16.31
CA GLU A 159 -8.95 10.37 16.83
C GLU A 159 -8.51 11.84 16.74
N ASN A 160 -9.44 12.75 16.41
CA ASN A 160 -9.22 14.19 16.25
C ASN A 160 -8.17 14.54 15.18
N ILE A 161 -8.10 13.77 14.11
CA ILE A 161 -7.23 14.02 12.94
C ILE A 161 -8.11 14.53 11.79
N ASP A 162 -7.63 15.49 11.00
CA ASP A 162 -8.36 15.89 9.77
C ASP A 162 -8.72 14.65 8.93
N LEU A 163 -9.98 14.54 8.51
CA LEU A 163 -10.55 13.35 7.88
C LEU A 163 -9.89 13.06 6.53
N GLN A 164 -9.55 14.09 5.77
CA GLN A 164 -8.92 13.92 4.46
C GLN A 164 -7.47 13.50 4.61
N PHE A 165 -6.72 14.12 5.53
CA PHE A 165 -5.38 13.70 5.88
C PHE A 165 -5.35 12.27 6.44
N ALA A 166 -6.25 11.96 7.38
CA ALA A 166 -6.39 10.64 7.97
C ALA A 166 -6.69 9.56 6.93
N THR A 167 -7.66 9.80 6.03
CA THR A 167 -8.05 8.80 5.03
C THR A 167 -7.03 8.67 3.90
N ASN A 168 -6.63 9.81 3.31
CA ASN A 168 -5.87 9.81 2.06
C ASN A 168 -4.38 9.63 2.29
N VAL A 169 -3.84 10.02 3.46
CA VAL A 169 -2.39 10.04 3.73
C VAL A 169 -2.02 9.06 4.85
N LEU A 170 -2.57 9.24 6.04
CA LEU A 170 -2.23 8.37 7.17
C LEU A 170 -2.77 6.94 6.97
N GLY A 171 -3.97 6.78 6.42
CA GLY A 171 -4.53 5.48 6.10
C GLY A 171 -3.61 4.66 5.18
N TYR A 172 -2.94 5.29 4.22
CA TYR A 172 -1.99 4.60 3.35
C TYR A 172 -0.74 4.21 4.13
N HIS A 173 -0.23 5.13 4.95
CA HIS A 173 0.93 4.88 5.81
C HIS A 173 0.66 3.73 6.81
N TRP A 174 -0.45 3.79 7.53
CA TRP A 174 -0.86 2.77 8.50
C TRP A 174 -1.09 1.42 7.84
N MET A 175 -1.77 1.37 6.69
CA MET A 175 -1.96 0.11 5.96
C MET A 175 -0.62 -0.49 5.53
N ILE A 176 0.31 0.31 5.01
CA ILE A 176 1.65 -0.16 4.63
C ILE A 176 2.41 -0.71 5.85
N LYS A 177 2.44 0.04 6.95
CA LYS A 177 3.12 -0.36 8.19
C LYS A 177 2.50 -1.62 8.81
N ALA A 178 1.17 -1.70 8.86
CA ALA A 178 0.46 -2.77 9.54
C ALA A 178 0.52 -4.09 8.77
N PHE A 179 0.52 -4.02 7.44
CA PHE A 179 0.58 -5.18 6.55
C PHE A 179 1.99 -5.49 6.04
N GLU A 180 3.02 -4.77 6.49
CA GLU A 180 4.40 -5.07 6.12
C GLU A 180 4.80 -6.53 6.42
N PRO A 181 4.48 -7.12 7.60
CA PRO A 181 4.78 -8.53 7.87
C PRO A 181 4.11 -9.48 6.85
N ASN A 182 2.85 -9.20 6.48
CA ASN A 182 2.11 -9.97 5.49
C ASN A 182 2.74 -9.85 4.10
N LEU A 183 3.20 -8.64 3.72
CA LEU A 183 3.89 -8.39 2.46
C LEU A 183 5.22 -9.15 2.39
N LEU A 184 6.00 -9.15 3.47
CA LEU A 184 7.23 -9.94 3.57
C LEU A 184 6.95 -11.44 3.44
N LEU A 185 5.89 -11.93 4.10
CA LEU A 185 5.46 -13.31 3.98
C LEU A 185 5.08 -13.64 2.52
N GLY A 186 4.30 -12.79 1.85
CA GLY A 186 3.95 -12.98 0.44
C GLY A 186 5.16 -13.01 -0.52
N SER A 187 6.18 -12.19 -0.26
CA SER A 187 7.41 -12.22 -1.07
C SER A 187 8.20 -13.51 -0.86
N SER A 188 8.21 -14.01 0.38
CA SER A 188 8.91 -15.25 0.73
C SER A 188 8.24 -16.50 0.15
N THR A 189 6.91 -16.58 0.19
CA THR A 189 6.16 -17.72 -0.35
C THR A 189 6.26 -17.78 -1.86
N ALA A 190 6.24 -16.63 -2.53
CA ALA A 190 6.32 -16.53 -3.99
C ALA A 190 7.67 -16.96 -4.58
N SER A 191 8.72 -16.90 -3.78
CA SER A 191 10.08 -17.33 -4.14
C SER A 191 10.27 -18.86 -4.13
N GLY A 192 9.31 -19.64 -3.60
CA GLY A 192 9.34 -21.11 -3.61
C GLY A 192 8.91 -21.76 -4.93
N SER A 193 8.59 -20.95 -5.95
CA SER A 193 8.21 -21.39 -7.29
C SER A 193 9.42 -22.02 -8.02
N SER A 194 9.18 -23.04 -8.84
CA SER A 194 10.22 -23.83 -9.56
C SER A 194 11.18 -23.04 -10.48
N SER A 195 10.98 -21.73 -10.63
CA SER A 195 11.88 -20.83 -11.36
C SER A 195 13.02 -20.26 -10.51
N GLY A 196 12.98 -20.40 -9.17
CA GLY A 196 14.02 -19.86 -8.26
C GLY A 196 14.11 -18.33 -8.24
N GLU A 197 13.23 -17.62 -8.96
CA GLU A 197 13.23 -16.17 -9.05
C GLU A 197 12.37 -15.59 -7.93
N ALA A 198 12.96 -14.69 -7.14
CA ALA A 198 12.23 -14.04 -6.07
C ALA A 198 11.16 -13.09 -6.65
N VAL A 199 9.91 -13.29 -6.22
CA VAL A 199 8.79 -12.42 -6.60
C VAL A 199 8.58 -11.41 -5.48
N GLU A 200 8.66 -10.12 -5.83
CA GLU A 200 8.47 -9.03 -4.88
C GLU A 200 6.98 -8.79 -4.63
N SER A 201 6.63 -8.59 -3.36
CA SER A 201 5.31 -8.05 -3.00
C SER A 201 5.20 -6.59 -3.43
N ARG A 202 3.98 -6.13 -3.68
CA ARG A 202 3.72 -4.84 -4.33
C ARG A 202 2.78 -3.98 -3.52
N ILE A 203 3.09 -2.71 -3.42
CA ILE A 203 2.21 -1.67 -2.91
C ILE A 203 1.95 -0.69 -4.06
N VAL A 204 0.67 -0.44 -4.34
CA VAL A 204 0.21 0.50 -5.34
C VAL A 204 -0.61 1.58 -4.66
N ASN A 205 -0.07 2.80 -4.60
CA ASN A 205 -0.76 3.95 -4.04
C ASN A 205 -1.45 4.75 -5.15
N VAL A 206 -2.78 4.84 -5.11
CA VAL A 206 -3.55 5.66 -6.05
C VAL A 206 -3.41 7.14 -5.67
N ALA A 207 -2.62 7.85 -6.46
CA ALA A 207 -2.36 9.28 -6.37
C ALA A 207 -3.16 10.06 -7.43
N SER A 208 -2.75 11.29 -7.74
CA SER A 208 -3.40 12.14 -8.73
C SER A 208 -2.40 13.01 -9.47
N PHE A 209 -2.66 13.35 -10.75
CA PHE A 209 -1.89 14.38 -11.45
C PHE A 209 -2.01 15.74 -10.76
N TYR A 210 -3.17 16.00 -10.12
CA TYR A 210 -3.51 17.26 -9.48
C TYR A 210 -2.70 17.54 -8.19
N ALA A 211 -1.88 16.60 -7.75
CA ALA A 211 -1.04 16.75 -6.55
C ALA A 211 -0.06 17.93 -6.59
N GLY A 212 0.05 18.64 -5.48
CA GLY A 212 1.01 19.73 -5.25
C GLY A 212 0.83 20.40 -3.89
N GLU A 213 1.69 21.38 -3.58
CA GLU A 213 1.52 22.35 -2.48
C GLU A 213 1.30 21.73 -1.09
N LEU A 214 1.96 20.60 -0.80
CA LEU A 214 2.00 20.04 0.54
C LEU A 214 2.88 20.89 1.45
N ASP A 215 2.28 21.47 2.48
CA ASP A 215 2.97 22.00 3.66
C ASP A 215 3.00 20.90 4.73
N VAL A 216 4.18 20.30 4.95
CA VAL A 216 4.39 19.24 5.94
C VAL A 216 4.24 19.78 7.37
N SER A 217 4.37 21.08 7.60
CA SER A 217 4.21 21.69 8.93
C SER A 217 2.76 21.95 9.33
N ASP A 218 1.82 21.83 8.38
CA ASP A 218 0.37 21.99 8.57
C ASP A 218 -0.43 21.15 7.57
N PRO A 219 -0.27 19.80 7.55
CA PRO A 219 -0.94 18.95 6.57
C PRO A 219 -2.44 18.81 6.83
N GLU A 220 -2.87 19.11 8.05
CA GLU A 220 -4.27 19.03 8.51
C GLU A 220 -5.03 20.36 8.33
N PHE A 221 -4.39 21.43 7.85
CA PHE A 221 -4.98 22.77 7.74
C PHE A 221 -5.50 23.30 9.09
N ARG A 222 -4.66 23.23 10.13
CA ARG A 222 -4.97 23.79 11.47
C ARG A 222 -4.50 25.22 11.64
N LYS A 223 -3.49 25.65 10.87
CA LYS A 223 -2.88 26.98 10.98
C LYS A 223 -3.30 27.91 9.85
N ARG A 224 -4.07 27.41 8.87
CA ARG A 224 -4.60 28.14 7.72
C ARG A 224 -6.03 27.74 7.43
N GLU A 225 -6.74 28.56 6.67
CA GLU A 225 -8.10 28.25 6.24
C GLU A 225 -8.13 26.97 5.40
N TYR A 226 -9.12 26.12 5.68
CA TYR A 226 -9.36 24.91 4.90
C TYR A 226 -9.85 25.25 3.50
N ASP A 227 -9.18 24.68 2.50
CA ASP A 227 -9.57 24.77 1.09
C ASP A 227 -9.58 23.35 0.51
N VAL A 228 -10.72 22.96 -0.06
CA VAL A 228 -10.97 21.58 -0.51
C VAL A 228 -9.96 21.15 -1.58
N ASP A 229 -9.68 22.05 -2.52
CA ASP A 229 -8.74 21.80 -3.60
C ASP A 229 -7.32 21.67 -3.05
N SER A 230 -6.84 22.67 -2.32
CA SER A 230 -5.50 22.68 -1.75
C SER A 230 -5.26 21.48 -0.82
N SER A 231 -6.25 21.10 -0.01
CA SER A 231 -6.18 19.94 0.88
C SER A 231 -6.07 18.64 0.08
N TYR A 232 -6.88 18.48 -0.97
CA TYR A 232 -6.77 17.32 -1.83
C TYR A 232 -5.44 17.25 -2.57
N ARG A 233 -4.98 18.37 -3.15
CA ARG A 233 -3.68 18.47 -3.84
C ARG A 233 -2.53 18.08 -2.91
N ALA A 234 -2.54 18.59 -1.67
CA ALA A 234 -1.56 18.24 -0.65
C ALA A 234 -1.61 16.74 -0.30
N SER A 235 -2.81 16.16 -0.12
CA SER A 235 -2.96 14.74 0.21
C SER A 235 -2.42 13.81 -0.89
N LYS A 236 -2.66 14.15 -2.16
CA LYS A 236 -2.16 13.36 -3.30
C LYS A 236 -0.68 13.57 -3.55
N GLN A 237 -0.15 14.73 -3.16
CA GLN A 237 1.29 14.98 -3.12
C GLN A 237 1.97 14.11 -2.07
N ALA A 238 1.37 13.97 -0.89
CA ALA A 238 1.85 13.08 0.14
C ALA A 238 1.88 11.61 -0.33
N ASN A 239 0.88 11.14 -1.08
CA ASN A 239 0.90 9.77 -1.62
C ASN A 239 2.09 9.51 -2.56
N ARG A 240 2.41 10.47 -3.45
CA ARG A 240 3.59 10.37 -4.33
C ARG A 240 4.88 10.29 -3.52
N MET A 241 5.02 11.13 -2.51
CA MET A 241 6.20 11.17 -1.63
C MET A 241 6.32 9.91 -0.77
N GLN A 242 5.21 9.43 -0.17
CA GLN A 242 5.19 8.19 0.61
C GLN A 242 5.64 6.98 -0.21
N SER A 243 5.19 6.86 -1.47
CA SER A 243 5.67 5.77 -2.33
C SER A 243 7.19 5.79 -2.54
N ARG A 244 7.78 6.98 -2.66
CA ARG A 244 9.24 7.12 -2.74
C ARG A 244 9.90 6.77 -1.42
N GLY A 245 9.42 7.33 -0.31
CA GLY A 245 10.01 7.13 1.01
C GLY A 245 9.96 5.66 1.45
N PHE A 246 8.83 4.99 1.32
CA PHE A 246 8.73 3.55 1.63
C PHE A 246 9.59 2.70 0.70
N ALA A 247 9.71 3.06 -0.59
CA ALA A 247 10.61 2.36 -1.49
C ALA A 247 12.08 2.45 -1.04
N ASP A 248 12.52 3.63 -0.63
CA ASP A 248 13.88 3.83 -0.09
C ASP A 248 14.06 3.08 1.25
N LEU A 249 13.07 3.12 2.16
CA LEU A 249 13.10 2.36 3.42
C LEU A 249 13.23 0.85 3.19
N PHE A 250 12.37 0.28 2.33
CA PHE A 250 12.42 -1.15 2.03
C PHE A 250 13.73 -1.57 1.36
N ALA A 251 14.26 -0.75 0.44
CA ALA A 251 15.55 -1.01 -0.18
C ALA A 251 16.70 -1.00 0.84
N ASN A 252 16.72 0.00 1.73
CA ASN A 252 17.74 0.12 2.77
C ASN A 252 17.70 -1.03 3.78
N GLU A 253 16.53 -1.60 4.01
CA GLU A 253 16.32 -2.75 4.91
C GLU A 253 16.40 -4.11 4.20
N GLY A 254 16.67 -4.13 2.89
CA GLY A 254 16.73 -5.36 2.09
C GLY A 254 15.38 -6.09 1.94
N LYS A 255 14.26 -5.39 2.19
CA LYS A 255 12.90 -5.92 2.07
C LYS A 255 12.49 -5.99 0.60
N LYS A 256 12.02 -7.15 0.15
CA LYS A 256 11.59 -7.40 -1.25
C LYS A 256 10.18 -6.88 -1.53
N ILE A 257 9.95 -5.59 -1.26
CA ILE A 257 8.65 -4.93 -1.45
C ILE A 257 8.83 -3.75 -2.41
N ILE A 258 8.07 -3.75 -3.50
CA ILE A 258 8.00 -2.64 -4.46
C ILE A 258 6.86 -1.70 -4.04
N CYS A 259 7.12 -0.40 -3.93
CA CYS A 259 6.10 0.60 -3.63
C CYS A 259 6.07 1.69 -4.71
N ASN A 260 4.97 1.80 -5.44
CA ASN A 260 4.81 2.78 -6.52
C ASN A 260 3.51 3.58 -6.36
N ALA A 261 3.51 4.78 -6.94
CA ALA A 261 2.32 5.63 -7.03
C ALA A 261 1.77 5.64 -8.47
N VAL A 262 0.46 5.81 -8.61
CA VAL A 262 -0.19 5.93 -9.92
C VAL A 262 -1.31 6.95 -9.90
N HIS A 263 -1.32 7.86 -10.86
CA HIS A 263 -2.54 8.59 -11.20
C HIS A 263 -3.40 7.71 -12.12
N PRO A 264 -4.63 7.35 -11.72
CA PRO A 264 -5.42 6.35 -12.43
C PRO A 264 -5.95 6.84 -13.78
N GLY A 265 -6.17 8.14 -13.94
CA GLY A 265 -6.95 8.71 -15.03
C GLY A 265 -8.07 9.59 -14.48
N ILE A 266 -8.98 10.01 -15.36
CA ILE A 266 -10.01 10.99 -15.08
C ILE A 266 -11.39 10.35 -15.25
N ALA A 267 -12.14 10.21 -14.16
CA ALA A 267 -13.53 9.74 -14.17
C ALA A 267 -14.30 10.36 -13.01
N THR A 268 -15.61 10.55 -13.20
CA THR A 268 -16.47 11.10 -12.13
C THR A 268 -16.57 10.13 -10.97
N SER A 269 -16.19 10.60 -9.78
CA SER A 269 -16.28 9.86 -8.51
C SER A 269 -16.77 10.77 -7.39
N LYS A 270 -17.05 10.21 -6.21
CA LYS A 270 -17.36 11.02 -5.02
C LYS A 270 -16.22 12.01 -4.70
N VAL A 271 -14.98 11.62 -4.99
CA VAL A 271 -13.78 12.46 -4.83
C VAL A 271 -13.77 13.63 -5.81
N SER A 272 -14.04 13.38 -7.10
CA SER A 272 -14.03 14.46 -8.09
C SER A 272 -15.20 15.43 -7.89
N LEU A 273 -16.38 14.91 -7.52
CA LEU A 273 -17.55 15.74 -7.26
C LEU A 273 -17.34 16.65 -6.05
N GLY A 274 -16.67 16.18 -4.99
CA GLY A 274 -16.33 17.01 -3.84
C GLY A 274 -15.36 18.16 -4.18
N LEU A 275 -14.59 18.03 -5.26
CA LEU A 275 -13.73 19.10 -5.82
C LEU A 275 -14.49 20.00 -6.82
N GLY A 276 -15.80 19.81 -6.98
CA GLY A 276 -16.58 20.51 -8.00
C GLY A 276 -16.33 20.04 -9.44
N PHE A 277 -15.62 18.92 -9.64
CA PHE A 277 -15.37 18.35 -10.96
C PHE A 277 -16.39 17.27 -11.33
N ASP A 278 -17.28 17.62 -12.26
CA ASP A 278 -18.09 16.64 -12.99
C ASP A 278 -17.38 16.28 -14.30
N LEU A 279 -16.78 15.09 -14.29
CA LEU A 279 -15.92 14.57 -15.35
C LEU A 279 -16.70 13.56 -16.22
N ASP A 280 -16.00 12.63 -16.87
CA ASP A 280 -16.66 11.56 -17.61
C ASP A 280 -17.35 10.56 -16.65
N ARG A 281 -18.67 10.43 -16.82
CA ARG A 281 -19.53 9.49 -16.10
C ARG A 281 -19.71 8.17 -16.85
N SER A 282 -19.01 7.93 -17.95
CA SER A 282 -19.07 6.68 -18.70
C SER A 282 -18.49 5.50 -17.90
N GLN A 283 -18.95 4.30 -18.23
CA GLN A 283 -18.37 3.07 -17.68
C GLN A 283 -16.91 2.90 -18.16
N ALA A 284 -16.64 3.23 -19.43
CA ALA A 284 -15.32 3.17 -20.03
C ALA A 284 -14.28 4.02 -19.28
N ALA A 285 -14.63 5.24 -18.87
CA ALA A 285 -13.70 6.07 -18.09
C ALA A 285 -13.33 5.46 -16.73
N ALA A 286 -14.27 4.80 -16.07
CA ALA A 286 -14.00 4.10 -14.82
C ALA A 286 -13.10 2.87 -15.05
N GLU A 287 -13.37 2.11 -16.12
CA GLU A 287 -12.54 0.97 -16.53
C GLU A 287 -11.12 1.42 -16.84
N ASP A 288 -10.96 2.50 -17.60
CA ASP A 288 -9.66 3.09 -17.93
C ASP A 288 -8.90 3.51 -16.67
N CYS A 289 -9.60 4.10 -15.69
CA CYS A 289 -9.01 4.48 -14.41
C CYS A 289 -8.44 3.29 -13.61
N ALA A 290 -9.01 2.09 -13.75
CA ALA A 290 -8.52 0.91 -13.04
C ALA A 290 -7.30 0.25 -13.71
N ARG A 291 -7.06 0.48 -15.01
CA ARG A 291 -5.99 -0.20 -15.76
C ARG A 291 -4.60 0.06 -15.18
N GLY A 292 -4.31 1.30 -14.79
CA GLY A 292 -3.03 1.68 -14.19
C GLY A 292 -2.72 0.95 -12.88
N PRO A 293 -3.60 1.06 -11.87
CA PRO A 293 -3.48 0.32 -10.62
C PRO A 293 -3.37 -1.20 -10.82
N VAL A 294 -4.22 -1.79 -11.69
CA VAL A 294 -4.22 -3.24 -11.96
C VAL A 294 -2.94 -3.67 -12.66
N ARG A 295 -2.44 -2.91 -13.65
CA ARG A 295 -1.16 -3.20 -14.30
C ARG A 295 -0.04 -3.26 -13.27
N LEU A 296 0.09 -2.24 -12.40
CA LEU A 296 1.14 -2.23 -11.39
C LEU A 296 1.02 -3.36 -10.36
N ALA A 297 -0.21 -3.80 -10.08
CA ALA A 297 -0.48 -4.93 -9.21
C ALA A 297 -0.03 -6.28 -9.81
N VAL A 298 -0.25 -6.51 -11.10
CA VAL A 298 -0.08 -7.84 -11.73
C VAL A 298 1.17 -7.97 -12.62
N ASP A 299 1.79 -6.86 -13.04
CA ASP A 299 2.96 -6.84 -13.92
C ASP A 299 4.23 -7.24 -13.16
N SER A 300 4.56 -8.53 -13.17
CA SER A 300 5.77 -9.08 -12.56
C SER A 300 7.06 -8.54 -13.17
N GLY A 301 7.02 -8.00 -14.40
CA GLY A 301 8.16 -7.40 -15.07
C GLY A 301 8.50 -5.99 -14.59
N GLU A 302 7.58 -5.32 -13.87
CA GLU A 302 7.89 -4.06 -13.21
C GLU A 302 8.70 -4.33 -11.93
N LYS A 303 10.00 -4.01 -11.99
CA LYS A 303 10.96 -4.18 -10.89
C LYS A 303 11.35 -2.87 -10.23
N ARG A 304 10.92 -1.72 -10.77
CA ARG A 304 11.28 -0.41 -10.21
C ARG A 304 10.37 -0.08 -9.03
N SER A 305 10.96 0.46 -7.97
CA SER A 305 10.27 0.97 -6.79
C SER A 305 10.42 2.50 -6.69
N GLY A 306 9.52 3.14 -5.94
CA GLY A 306 9.54 4.59 -5.69
C GLY A 306 9.20 5.43 -6.92
N LYS A 307 8.50 4.87 -7.91
CA LYS A 307 8.13 5.54 -9.15
C LYS A 307 6.69 6.02 -9.13
N TYR A 308 6.40 6.98 -10.01
CA TYR A 308 5.06 7.51 -10.27
C TYR A 308 4.67 7.24 -11.72
N PHE A 309 3.45 6.74 -11.93
CA PHE A 309 2.90 6.40 -13.24
C PHE A 309 1.60 7.15 -13.51
N GLU A 310 1.24 7.28 -14.79
CA GLU A 310 -0.01 7.89 -15.22
C GLU A 310 -0.74 6.95 -16.17
N GLY A 311 -2.02 6.70 -15.88
CA GLY A 311 -2.82 5.69 -16.58
C GLY A 311 -2.13 4.32 -16.54
N ASP A 312 -2.16 3.61 -17.67
CA ASP A 312 -1.53 2.30 -17.86
C ASP A 312 -0.13 2.37 -18.49
N SER A 313 0.49 3.55 -18.54
CA SER A 313 1.85 3.71 -19.08
C SER A 313 2.86 2.79 -18.38
N LYS A 314 3.70 2.12 -19.18
CA LYS A 314 4.86 1.36 -18.70
C LYS A 314 6.07 2.23 -18.37
N LYS A 315 6.06 3.49 -18.81
CA LYS A 315 7.11 4.46 -18.51
C LYS A 315 6.67 5.31 -17.32
N PRO A 316 7.47 5.43 -16.26
CA PRO A 316 7.14 6.30 -15.15
C PRO A 316 7.20 7.77 -15.61
N SER A 317 6.28 8.57 -15.09
CA SER A 317 6.28 10.02 -15.27
C SER A 317 7.25 10.66 -14.29
N ARG A 318 7.89 11.76 -14.70
CA ARG A 318 8.78 12.50 -13.80
C ARG A 318 7.96 13.16 -12.69
N CYS A 319 8.40 13.02 -11.44
CA CYS A 319 7.80 13.69 -10.30
C CYS A 319 8.88 14.40 -9.48
N LYS A 320 9.03 15.72 -9.66
CA LYS A 320 10.05 16.55 -8.98
C LYS A 320 10.04 16.39 -7.46
N TRP A 321 8.87 16.12 -6.88
CA TRP A 321 8.69 16.01 -5.44
C TRP A 321 9.17 14.67 -4.86
N GLN A 322 9.29 13.63 -5.69
CA GLN A 322 9.95 12.38 -5.31
C GLN A 322 11.48 12.49 -5.37
N GLU A 323 12.02 13.60 -5.91
CA GLU A 323 13.46 13.87 -5.99
C GLU A 323 13.98 14.61 -4.73
N ASP A 324 13.10 15.20 -3.91
CA ASP A 324 13.43 15.90 -2.66
C ASP A 324 13.40 14.93 -1.46
N SER A 325 14.53 14.26 -1.22
CA SER A 325 14.65 13.25 -0.15
C SER A 325 14.44 13.81 1.25
N GLN A 326 14.80 15.08 1.48
CA GLN A 326 14.59 15.73 2.77
C GLN A 326 13.09 15.86 3.08
N LYS A 327 12.30 16.43 2.17
CA LYS A 327 10.85 16.57 2.38
C LYS A 327 10.13 15.23 2.44
N VAL A 328 10.59 14.25 1.67
CA VAL A 328 10.07 12.87 1.76
C VAL A 328 10.30 12.31 3.16
N GLY A 329 11.50 12.49 3.73
CA GLY A 329 11.83 12.10 5.10
C GLY A 329 10.98 12.82 6.14
N GLU A 330 10.86 14.16 6.04
CA GLU A 330 10.03 14.97 6.94
C GLU A 330 8.56 14.51 6.95
N LEU A 331 7.98 14.20 5.78
CA LEU A 331 6.63 13.67 5.69
C LEU A 331 6.50 12.29 6.35
N LEU A 332 7.48 11.41 6.16
CA LEU A 332 7.45 10.09 6.78
C LEU A 332 7.60 10.16 8.30
N ASP A 333 8.51 10.99 8.81
CA ASP A 333 8.67 11.24 10.24
C ASP A 333 7.38 11.80 10.85
N LEU A 334 6.73 12.73 10.13
CA LEU A 334 5.42 13.24 10.52
C LEU A 334 4.38 12.12 10.58
N CYS A 335 4.25 11.30 9.53
CA CYS A 335 3.28 10.20 9.53
C CYS A 335 3.58 9.18 10.65
N GLU A 336 4.86 8.89 10.92
CA GLU A 336 5.27 7.99 12.00
C GLU A 336 4.88 8.53 13.39
N SER A 337 4.84 9.85 13.57
CA SER A 337 4.34 10.45 14.81
C SER A 337 2.85 10.13 15.10
N TYR A 338 2.08 9.72 14.09
CA TYR A 338 0.70 9.23 14.21
C TYR A 338 0.60 7.70 14.34
N CYS A 339 1.71 6.99 14.55
CA CYS A 339 1.76 5.53 14.66
C CYS A 339 1.76 5.03 16.12
N SER A 340 1.20 5.79 17.07
CA SER A 340 1.08 5.33 18.47
C SER A 340 0.34 3.99 18.53
N GLY A 341 0.96 2.93 19.06
CA GLY A 341 0.35 1.59 19.14
C GLY A 341 0.79 0.59 18.06
N PHE A 342 1.58 1.01 17.07
CA PHE A 342 2.42 0.06 16.34
C PHE A 342 3.52 -0.42 17.30
N SER A 343 3.53 -1.70 17.68
CA SER A 343 4.57 -2.25 18.55
C SER A 343 5.93 -2.02 17.89
N THR A 344 6.84 -1.33 18.58
CA THR A 344 8.14 -0.90 18.05
C THR A 344 9.04 -2.11 17.80
N THR A 345 9.04 -2.63 16.58
CA THR A 345 10.13 -3.47 16.04
C THR A 345 10.97 -2.74 14.99
N VAL A 346 10.83 -1.41 14.87
CA VAL A 346 11.72 -0.60 14.03
C VAL A 346 12.92 -0.14 14.86
N SER A 347 14.04 -0.83 14.67
CA SER A 347 15.37 -0.45 15.15
C SER A 347 15.73 0.95 14.63
N SER A 348 15.74 1.94 15.52
CA SER A 348 16.39 3.22 15.29
C SER A 348 17.90 3.05 15.14
N ARG A 349 18.38 2.71 13.94
CA ARG A 349 19.78 2.95 13.56
C ARG A 349 19.80 3.97 12.44
N ARG A 350 19.97 5.24 12.82
CA ARG A 350 20.41 6.29 11.90
C ARG A 350 21.87 6.01 11.50
N PRO A 351 22.25 6.11 10.22
CA PRO A 351 23.65 6.17 9.83
C PRO A 351 24.22 7.58 10.08
N GLY A 352 25.28 7.63 10.88
CA GLY A 352 26.36 8.63 10.85
C GLY A 352 25.98 10.12 10.74
N GLY A 353 25.77 10.77 11.89
CA GLY A 353 25.90 12.22 12.03
C GLY A 353 26.68 12.52 13.31
N ALA A 354 27.88 13.08 13.17
CA ALA A 354 28.76 13.41 14.29
C ALA A 354 28.06 14.36 15.28
N LEU A 355 27.92 13.93 16.54
CA LEU A 355 27.51 14.77 17.64
C LEU A 355 28.66 15.72 18.00
N ALA A 356 28.54 16.98 17.59
CA ALA A 356 29.30 18.05 18.21
C ALA A 356 28.66 18.38 19.56
N ASN A 357 29.39 18.11 20.64
CA ASN A 357 29.09 18.60 21.98
C ASN A 357 29.08 20.13 21.98
N VAL A 358 27.97 20.74 22.38
CA VAL A 358 27.98 22.12 22.90
C VAL A 358 27.24 22.11 24.24
N ALA A 359 28.04 22.36 25.27
CA ALA A 359 27.61 22.48 26.65
C ALA A 359 26.71 23.70 26.85
N ALA A 360 25.73 23.54 27.74
CA ALA A 360 24.88 24.60 28.24
C ALA A 360 25.69 25.61 29.08
N THR A 361 25.51 26.89 28.79
CA THR A 361 25.76 27.97 29.76
C THR A 361 24.61 28.98 29.69
N SER A 362 23.94 29.13 30.82
CA SER A 362 22.93 30.15 31.08
C SER A 362 23.58 31.53 31.24
N ALA A 363 22.95 32.57 30.71
CA ALA A 363 23.06 33.93 31.25
C ALA A 363 21.78 34.72 30.98
N ARG A 364 21.36 35.46 32.02
CA ARG A 364 20.18 36.31 32.10
C ARG A 364 20.35 37.62 31.30
N GLY A 365 19.22 38.23 30.92
CA GLY A 365 18.97 39.64 31.21
C GLY A 365 18.64 40.57 30.02
N SER A 366 17.41 41.11 30.05
CA SER A 366 17.00 42.46 29.59
C SER A 366 16.93 42.70 28.07
N SER A 367 16.05 43.51 27.47
CA SER A 367 14.83 44.24 27.83
C SER A 367 14.34 44.93 26.54
N VAL A 368 13.02 44.93 26.29
CA VAL A 368 12.19 45.97 25.62
C VAL A 368 12.67 46.63 24.31
N SER A 369 11.87 46.50 23.23
CA SER A 369 11.17 47.63 22.57
C SER A 369 10.37 47.19 21.32
N THR A 370 9.06 47.45 21.33
CA THR A 370 8.15 47.54 20.17
C THR A 370 8.43 48.79 19.31
N PRO A 371 8.02 48.81 18.03
CA PRO A 371 6.88 49.67 17.67
C PRO A 371 5.90 49.13 16.59
N THR A 372 4.61 49.39 16.87
CA THR A 372 3.49 49.82 16.01
C THR A 372 3.36 49.43 14.52
N ARG A 373 2.28 48.66 14.26
CA ARG A 373 1.05 48.99 13.49
C ARG A 373 1.18 49.79 12.18
N GLY A 374 0.76 49.14 11.08
CA GLY A 374 0.32 49.77 9.82
C GLY A 374 -0.74 48.90 9.14
N GLU A 375 -1.99 49.33 9.21
CA GLU A 375 -3.14 48.80 8.43
C GLU A 375 -3.04 49.28 6.99
N VAL A 376 -3.21 48.40 5.99
CA VAL A 376 -3.74 48.77 4.67
C VAL A 376 -4.67 47.66 4.17
N VAL A 377 -5.94 48.03 4.04
CA VAL A 377 -7.03 47.32 3.37
C VAL A 377 -6.87 47.46 1.85
N GLY A 378 -7.10 46.41 1.06
CA GLY A 378 -7.09 46.57 -0.40
C GLY A 378 -7.32 45.33 -1.26
N LYS A 379 -8.59 44.91 -1.37
CA LYS A 379 -9.27 44.36 -2.55
C LYS A 379 -8.65 43.19 -3.34
N VAL A 380 -9.38 42.07 -3.22
CA VAL A 380 -9.64 41.00 -4.20
C VAL A 380 -9.63 41.50 -5.65
N ASN A 381 -8.89 40.80 -6.52
CA ASN A 381 -9.19 40.69 -7.94
C ASN A 381 -8.84 39.28 -8.47
N LYS A 382 -9.88 38.58 -8.93
CA LYS A 382 -9.80 37.37 -9.76
C LYS A 382 -9.07 37.70 -11.06
N ALA A 383 -8.05 36.94 -11.41
CA ALA A 383 -7.55 36.83 -12.78
C ALA A 383 -7.30 35.35 -13.10
N ALA A 384 -8.20 34.79 -13.91
CA ALA A 384 -8.02 33.53 -14.60
C ALA A 384 -7.16 33.74 -15.87
N ASN A 385 -6.59 32.64 -16.36
CA ASN A 385 -5.76 32.45 -17.56
C ASN A 385 -4.29 32.86 -17.42
N VAL A 386 -3.37 31.90 -17.59
CA VAL A 386 -2.67 31.61 -18.86
C VAL A 386 -1.79 30.36 -18.65
N CYS A 387 -2.05 29.28 -19.39
CA CYS A 387 -1.10 28.30 -19.96
C CYS A 387 -1.94 27.16 -20.55
N GLY A 388 -1.88 26.71 -21.80
CA GLY A 388 -1.08 26.99 -22.97
C GLY A 388 -1.48 25.85 -23.91
N LYS A 389 -2.11 26.17 -25.04
CA LYS A 389 -2.41 25.20 -26.11
C LYS A 389 -1.13 24.91 -26.86
N ASP A 390 -0.80 23.63 -27.03
CA ASP A 390 -0.03 22.96 -28.10
C ASP A 390 0.01 21.48 -27.63
N GLU A 391 -0.39 20.44 -28.34
CA GLU A 391 -0.40 20.14 -29.76
C GLU A 391 -1.64 19.28 -30.09
N ALA A 392 -2.44 19.70 -31.05
CA ALA A 392 -3.39 18.82 -31.74
C ALA A 392 -3.40 19.19 -33.21
N ALA A 393 -2.47 18.62 -33.97
CA ALA A 393 -2.51 18.65 -35.43
C ALA A 393 -1.95 17.34 -35.99
N GLY A 394 -2.75 16.67 -36.82
CA GLY A 394 -2.23 15.72 -37.79
C GLY A 394 -2.87 14.34 -37.80
N ARG A 395 -4.13 14.24 -38.25
CA ARG A 395 -4.55 13.28 -39.30
C ARG A 395 -6.02 13.51 -39.67
N ARG A 396 -6.26 14.41 -40.61
CA ARG A 396 -7.39 14.33 -41.53
C ARG A 396 -6.88 13.69 -42.82
N ALA A 397 -7.58 12.66 -43.28
CA ALA A 397 -8.18 12.57 -44.62
C ALA A 397 -8.38 11.09 -45.01
N ARG A 398 -9.62 10.67 -45.26
CA ARG A 398 -10.28 10.75 -46.58
C ARG A 398 -11.61 10.00 -46.52
N SER A 399 -12.71 10.74 -46.46
CA SER A 399 -13.95 10.36 -47.13
C SER A 399 -13.77 10.67 -48.62
N ARG A 400 -13.82 9.63 -49.47
CA ARG A 400 -14.04 9.74 -50.91
C ARG A 400 -15.54 9.70 -51.16
N SER A 401 -16.05 10.58 -52.01
CA SER A 401 -17.04 10.18 -53.02
C SER A 401 -17.12 11.24 -54.12
N ARG A 402 -16.31 11.00 -55.17
CA ARG A 402 -16.19 11.76 -56.43
C ARG A 402 -15.65 13.19 -56.34
#